data_AF-A0A9E1YD53-F1
#
_entry.id   AF-A0A9E1YD53-F1
#
_cell.length_a   1.000
_cell.length_b   1.000
_cell.length_c   1.000
_cell.angle_alpha   90.00
_cell.angle_beta   90.00
_cell.angle_gamma   90.00
#
_symmetry.space_group_name_H-M   'P 1'
#
loop_
_entity.id
_entity.type
_entity.pdbx_description
1 polymer ?
#
loop_
_entity_poly.entity_id
_entity_poly.type
_entity_poly.pdbx_seq_one_letter_code
_entity_poly.pdbx_strand_id
1 'polypeptide(L)'
;MATRKKRTNESASKSMMSSSTVNSNVIQSVHQQTDFGENDLGEAIKLDLKSLTDAMATVSGQVKAGNLSSLEDMLVCQTYSLQHLFMTMAIKINGTTNADHIELLSKLALKAQNQCRTTIATLSEMKNPKRAMFVKQLNQANQMQVNNSKDSDSEIQKKTSNPANELLEQTDGERLDTRTTGETIGDDDAVKAVAEINRA
;
A
#
# COMPACT_ATOMS: atom_id res chain seq x y z
N MET A 1 19.37 39.73 21.06
CA MET A 1 19.64 38.32 21.43
C MET A 1 18.43 37.39 21.29
N ALA A 2 17.21 37.81 21.66
CA ALA A 2 15.99 36.98 21.58
C ALA A 2 15.69 36.38 20.18
N THR A 3 15.87 37.15 19.11
CA THR A 3 15.59 36.71 17.73
C THR A 3 16.54 35.63 17.23
N ARG A 4 17.81 35.64 17.66
CA ARG A 4 18.79 34.60 17.30
C ARG A 4 18.45 33.27 17.97
N LYS A 5 18.09 33.31 19.26
CA LYS A 5 17.65 32.13 20.02
C LYS A 5 16.38 31.50 19.45
N LYS A 6 15.42 32.32 19.00
CA LYS A 6 14.21 31.83 18.33
C LYS A 6 14.54 31.11 17.02
N ARG A 7 15.37 31.71 16.15
CA ARG A 7 15.79 31.08 14.87
C ARG A 7 16.58 29.80 15.07
N THR A 8 17.46 29.75 16.07
CA THR A 8 18.21 28.52 16.38
C THR A 8 17.29 27.42 16.87
N ASN A 9 16.28 27.74 17.71
CA ASN A 9 15.29 26.76 18.14
C ASN A 9 14.43 26.25 16.97
N GLU A 10 13.96 27.13 16.08
CA GLU A 10 13.20 26.72 14.90
C GLU A 10 14.01 25.82 13.96
N SER A 11 15.29 26.16 13.74
CA SER A 11 16.20 25.32 12.94
C SER A 11 16.45 23.97 13.60
N ALA A 12 16.63 23.94 14.92
CA ALA A 12 16.80 22.71 15.68
C ALA A 12 15.54 21.83 15.60
N SER A 13 14.34 22.41 15.79
CA SER A 13 13.08 21.69 15.64
C SER A 13 12.91 21.07 14.26
N LYS A 14 13.23 21.79 13.18
CA LYS A 14 13.18 21.24 11.81
C LYS A 14 14.16 20.08 11.64
N SER A 15 15.37 20.19 12.18
CA SER A 15 16.37 19.12 12.13
C SER A 15 15.90 17.88 12.91
N MET A 16 15.36 18.08 14.12
CA MET A 16 14.84 17.00 14.98
C MET A 16 13.63 16.28 14.36
N MET A 17 12.81 16.99 13.58
CA MET A 17 11.65 16.41 12.88
C MET A 17 12.00 15.73 11.56
N SER A 18 13.26 15.78 11.11
CA SER A 18 13.66 15.07 9.89
C SER A 18 13.47 13.55 10.07
N SER A 19 12.96 12.87 9.04
CA SER A 19 12.68 11.43 9.11
C SER A 19 13.91 10.61 9.48
N SER A 20 15.10 10.99 8.99
CA SER A 20 16.36 10.34 9.37
C SER A 20 16.67 10.49 10.85
N THR A 21 16.49 11.69 11.43
CA THR A 21 16.76 11.91 12.86
C THR A 21 15.77 11.14 13.73
N VAL A 22 14.47 11.22 13.43
CA VAL A 22 13.44 10.50 14.19
C VAL A 22 13.69 8.99 14.16
N ASN A 23 13.88 8.41 12.97
CA ASN A 23 14.12 6.98 12.84
C ASN A 23 15.44 6.55 13.49
N SER A 24 16.49 7.37 13.39
CA SER A 24 17.78 7.07 14.03
C SER A 24 17.68 7.02 15.54
N ASN A 25 16.91 7.93 16.16
CA ASN A 25 16.66 7.89 17.60
C ASN A 25 15.94 6.60 18.01
N VAL A 26 14.92 6.18 17.24
CA VAL A 26 14.20 4.92 17.52
C VAL A 26 15.13 3.71 17.39
N ILE A 27 15.88 3.58 16.29
CA ILE A 27 16.80 2.45 16.10
C ILE A 27 17.87 2.42 17.20
N GLN A 28 18.47 3.57 17.52
CA GLN A 28 19.44 3.63 18.61
C GLN A 28 18.82 3.19 19.93
N SER A 29 17.56 3.57 20.22
CA SER A 29 16.87 3.15 21.44
C SER A 29 16.58 1.64 21.50
N VAL A 30 16.26 1.02 20.36
CA VAL A 30 16.01 -0.42 20.26
C VAL A 30 17.32 -1.22 20.40
N HIS A 31 18.43 -0.69 19.88
CA HIS A 31 19.71 -1.38 19.83
C HIS A 31 20.69 -1.00 20.95
N GLN A 32 20.24 -0.37 22.03
CA GLN A 32 21.12 0.03 23.15
C GLN A 32 21.89 -1.14 23.78
N GLN A 33 21.33 -2.35 23.73
CA GLN A 33 21.91 -3.58 24.29
C GLN A 33 22.43 -4.54 23.22
N THR A 34 22.40 -4.15 21.94
CA THR A 34 22.94 -4.99 20.87
C THR A 34 24.45 -4.91 20.91
N ASP A 35 25.11 -6.07 21.00
CA ASP A 35 26.55 -6.18 20.86
C ASP A 35 26.94 -6.16 19.37
N PHE A 36 27.77 -5.19 19.00
CA PHE A 36 28.30 -5.03 17.64
C PHE A 36 29.75 -5.49 17.53
N GLY A 37 30.33 -6.06 18.59
CA GLY A 37 31.73 -6.47 18.66
C GLY A 37 32.67 -5.33 19.03
N GLU A 38 33.97 -5.57 18.86
CA GLU A 38 35.04 -4.61 19.14
C GLU A 38 35.76 -4.22 17.84
N ASN A 39 36.33 -3.02 17.80
CA ASN A 39 37.21 -2.58 16.73
C ASN A 39 38.62 -3.19 16.90
N ASP A 40 39.52 -2.92 15.93
CA ASP A 40 40.91 -3.42 15.96
C ASP A 40 41.74 -2.93 17.16
N LEU A 41 41.20 -1.99 17.95
CA LEU A 41 41.81 -1.44 19.16
C LEU A 41 41.21 -2.04 20.46
N GLY A 42 40.27 -2.98 20.35
CA GLY A 42 39.57 -3.58 21.48
C GLY A 42 38.48 -2.68 22.08
N GLU A 43 38.01 -1.68 21.34
CA GLU A 43 36.94 -0.80 21.79
C GLU A 43 35.59 -1.29 21.27
N ALA A 44 34.60 -1.37 22.17
CA ALA A 44 33.24 -1.76 21.80
C ALA A 44 32.65 -0.85 20.71
N ILE A 45 32.20 -1.45 19.62
CA ILE A 45 31.52 -0.78 18.52
C ILE A 45 30.13 -0.34 19.02
N LYS A 46 29.85 0.95 18.87
CA LYS A 46 28.58 1.54 19.29
C LYS A 46 27.87 2.16 18.11
N LEU A 47 26.53 2.10 18.16
CA LEU A 47 25.68 2.77 17.20
C LEU A 47 25.61 4.28 17.53
N ASP A 48 26.45 5.09 16.89
CA ASP A 48 26.41 6.55 17.04
C ASP A 48 25.20 7.16 16.33
N LEU A 49 24.50 8.06 17.02
CA LEU A 49 23.27 8.68 16.51
C LEU A 49 23.54 9.52 15.27
N LYS A 50 24.66 10.25 15.25
CA LYS A 50 25.00 11.12 14.13
C LYS A 50 25.36 10.27 12.91
N SER A 51 26.24 9.28 13.06
CA SER A 51 26.57 8.33 11.98
C SER A 51 25.34 7.63 11.42
N LEU A 52 24.40 7.22 12.26
CA LEU A 52 23.16 6.59 11.83
C LEU A 52 22.25 7.56 11.05
N THR A 53 22.12 8.80 11.54
CA THR A 53 21.34 9.84 10.87
C THR A 53 21.91 10.17 9.50
N ASP A 54 23.24 10.27 9.40
CA ASP A 54 23.96 10.54 8.15
C ASP A 54 23.81 9.36 7.16
N ALA A 55 23.89 8.11 7.64
CA ALA A 55 23.66 6.93 6.82
C ALA A 55 22.23 6.88 6.27
N MET A 56 21.22 7.15 7.10
CA MET A 56 19.82 7.20 6.65
C MET A 56 19.56 8.33 5.65
N ALA A 57 20.14 9.51 5.89
CA ALA A 57 20.04 10.63 4.97
C ALA A 57 20.68 10.30 3.61
N THR A 58 21.80 9.57 3.62
CA THR A 58 22.50 9.11 2.42
C THR A 58 21.62 8.16 1.61
N VAL A 59 21.07 7.11 2.23
CA VAL A 59 20.17 6.16 1.55
C VAL A 59 18.93 6.89 1.01
N SER A 60 18.33 7.80 1.79
CA SER A 60 17.19 8.60 1.32
C SER A 60 17.55 9.48 0.12
N GLY A 61 18.75 10.06 0.11
CA GLY A 61 19.27 10.83 -1.02
C GLY A 61 19.47 9.99 -2.28
N GLN A 62 20.03 8.78 -2.14
CA GLN A 62 20.20 7.84 -3.26
C GLN A 62 18.87 7.46 -3.89
N VAL A 63 17.87 7.13 -3.06
CA VAL A 63 16.51 6.80 -3.53
C VAL A 63 15.87 7.97 -4.27
N LYS A 64 16.01 9.20 -3.76
CA LYS A 64 15.54 10.41 -4.45
C LYS A 64 16.24 10.64 -5.78
N ALA A 65 17.50 10.23 -5.92
CA ALA A 65 18.26 10.27 -7.16
C ALA A 65 17.94 9.10 -8.11
N GLY A 66 17.01 8.21 -7.75
CA GLY A 66 16.62 7.04 -8.55
C GLY A 66 17.54 5.82 -8.37
N ASN A 67 18.52 5.87 -7.47
CA ASN A 67 19.33 4.71 -7.12
C ASN A 67 18.62 3.90 -6.03
N LEU A 68 18.13 2.71 -6.41
CA LEU A 68 17.40 1.81 -5.52
C LEU A 68 18.26 0.65 -4.98
N SER A 69 19.54 0.57 -5.31
CA SER A 69 20.38 -0.60 -5.00
C SER A 69 20.39 -0.96 -3.51
N SER A 70 20.50 0.03 -2.61
CA SER A 70 20.45 -0.24 -1.17
C SER A 70 19.09 -0.76 -0.68
N LEU A 71 17.99 -0.39 -1.34
CA LEU A 71 16.67 -0.95 -1.04
C LEU A 71 16.51 -2.35 -1.63
N GLU A 72 17.04 -2.59 -2.82
CA GLU A 72 17.06 -3.92 -3.43
C GLU A 72 17.83 -4.92 -2.54
N ASP A 73 19.04 -4.55 -2.11
CA ASP A 73 19.85 -5.36 -1.19
C ASP A 73 19.10 -5.62 0.13
N MET A 74 18.48 -4.59 0.70
CA MET A 74 17.68 -4.73 1.92
C MET A 74 16.55 -5.75 1.76
N LEU A 75 15.76 -5.65 0.68
CA LEU A 75 14.64 -6.56 0.44
C LEU A 75 15.11 -7.98 0.15
N VAL A 76 16.25 -8.17 -0.52
CA VAL A 76 16.87 -9.49 -0.72
C VAL A 76 17.25 -10.10 0.63
N CYS A 77 17.96 -9.38 1.50
CA CYS A 77 18.31 -9.87 2.83
C CYS A 77 17.07 -10.22 3.66
N GLN A 78 16.05 -9.35 3.66
CA GLN A 78 14.80 -9.60 4.37
C GLN A 78 14.06 -10.84 3.85
N THR A 79 14.11 -11.09 2.53
CA THR A 79 13.53 -12.30 1.92
C THR A 79 14.16 -13.56 2.50
N TYR A 80 15.49 -13.59 2.64
CA TYR A 80 16.18 -14.72 3.27
C TYR A 80 15.81 -14.86 4.75
N SER A 81 15.72 -13.76 5.51
CA SER A 81 15.31 -13.82 6.92
C SER A 81 13.88 -14.34 7.09
N LEU A 82 12.94 -13.92 6.23
CA LEU A 82 11.56 -14.41 6.23
C LEU A 82 11.48 -15.90 5.84
N GLN A 83 12.26 -16.32 4.84
CA GLN A 83 12.38 -17.73 4.48
C GLN A 83 12.93 -18.56 5.64
N HIS A 84 13.96 -18.06 6.32
CA HIS A 84 14.52 -18.72 7.51
C HIS A 84 13.51 -18.81 8.65
N LEU A 85 12.73 -17.76 8.88
CA LEU A 85 11.65 -17.77 9.87
C LEU A 85 10.60 -18.85 9.55
N PHE A 86 10.18 -18.95 8.28
CA PHE A 86 9.29 -20.03 7.83
C PHE A 86 9.89 -21.40 8.13
N MET A 87 11.15 -21.64 7.73
CA MET A 87 11.82 -22.94 7.95
C MET A 87 11.95 -23.26 9.45
N THR A 88 12.27 -22.27 10.28
CA THR A 88 12.38 -22.43 11.74
C THR A 88 11.04 -22.83 12.36
N MET A 89 9.95 -22.19 11.95
CA MET A 89 8.62 -22.55 12.43
C MET A 89 8.20 -23.95 11.94
N ALA A 90 8.49 -24.31 10.68
CA ALA A 90 8.22 -25.64 10.15
C ALA A 90 8.95 -26.74 10.93
N ILE A 91 10.23 -26.53 11.27
CA ILE A 91 11.00 -27.45 12.10
C ILE A 91 10.39 -27.56 13.51
N LYS A 92 10.01 -26.43 14.13
CA LYS A 92 9.37 -26.42 15.45
C LYS A 92 8.04 -27.17 15.47
N ILE A 93 7.24 -27.07 14.41
CA ILE A 93 5.96 -27.80 14.30
C ILE A 93 6.17 -29.31 14.37
N ASN A 94 7.17 -29.86 13.66
CA ASN A 94 7.47 -31.29 13.68
C ASN A 94 7.78 -31.84 15.09
N GLY A 95 8.35 -30.99 15.97
CA GLY A 95 8.67 -31.35 17.36
C GLY A 95 7.57 -31.01 18.37
N THR A 96 6.42 -30.48 17.92
CA THR A 96 5.34 -30.02 18.79
C THR A 96 4.16 -30.97 18.71
N THR A 97 3.58 -31.34 19.85
CA THR A 97 2.41 -32.22 19.93
C THR A 97 1.13 -31.48 20.32
N ASN A 98 1.25 -30.31 20.97
CA ASN A 98 0.12 -29.48 21.35
C ASN A 98 -0.52 -28.87 20.09
N ALA A 99 -1.82 -29.15 19.87
CA ALA A 99 -2.55 -28.72 18.68
C ALA A 99 -2.62 -27.19 18.54
N ASP A 100 -2.84 -26.45 19.62
CA ASP A 100 -2.93 -24.98 19.59
C ASP A 100 -1.59 -24.35 19.18
N HIS A 101 -0.49 -24.92 19.67
CA HIS A 101 0.85 -24.47 19.29
C HIS A 101 1.18 -24.81 17.83
N ILE A 102 0.78 -25.99 17.34
CA ILE A 102 0.92 -26.36 15.92
C ILE A 102 0.16 -25.37 15.06
N GLU A 103 -1.08 -25.03 15.42
CA GLU A 103 -1.90 -24.08 14.67
C GLU A 103 -1.26 -22.68 14.65
N LEU A 104 -0.82 -22.17 15.80
CA LEU A 104 -0.17 -20.87 15.92
C LEU A 104 1.12 -20.81 15.07
N LEU A 105 2.00 -21.80 15.22
CA LEU A 105 3.25 -21.87 14.47
C LEU A 105 2.98 -21.99 12.97
N SER A 106 1.97 -22.77 12.57
CA SER A 106 1.56 -22.91 11.17
C SER A 106 1.07 -21.59 10.59
N LYS A 107 0.25 -20.84 11.32
CA LYS A 107 -0.22 -19.50 10.93
C LYS A 107 0.96 -18.53 10.76
N LEU A 108 1.91 -18.52 11.69
CA LEU A 108 3.10 -17.67 11.60
C LEU A 108 4.02 -18.06 10.44
N ALA A 109 4.22 -19.36 10.21
CA ALA A 109 4.99 -19.88 9.09
C ALA A 109 4.38 -19.44 7.75
N LEU A 110 3.10 -19.71 7.53
CA LEU A 110 2.41 -19.33 6.29
C LEU A 110 2.38 -17.81 6.09
N LYS A 111 2.28 -17.03 7.17
CA LYS A 111 2.41 -15.56 7.10
C LYS A 111 3.81 -15.15 6.66
N ALA A 112 4.87 -15.72 7.22
CA ALA A 112 6.26 -15.44 6.81
C ALA A 112 6.50 -15.79 5.34
N GLN A 113 6.01 -16.96 4.89
CA GLN A 113 6.07 -17.38 3.48
C GLN A 113 5.33 -16.40 2.55
N ASN A 114 4.12 -15.99 2.94
CA ASN A 114 3.34 -15.02 2.16
C ASN A 114 4.05 -13.66 2.06
N GLN A 115 4.67 -13.19 3.15
CA GLN A 115 5.45 -11.95 3.13
C GLN A 115 6.71 -12.07 2.26
N CYS A 116 7.42 -13.19 2.32
CA CYS A 116 8.56 -13.49 1.44
C CYS A 116 8.17 -13.35 -0.04
N ARG A 117 7.05 -13.95 -0.45
CA ARG A 117 6.52 -13.82 -1.82
C ARG A 117 6.17 -12.37 -2.18
N THR A 118 5.54 -11.63 -1.26
CA THR A 118 5.22 -10.21 -1.46
C THR A 118 6.48 -9.38 -1.67
N THR A 119 7.52 -9.59 -0.86
CA THR A 119 8.80 -8.90 -0.99
C THR A 119 9.49 -9.18 -2.33
N ILE A 120 9.48 -10.44 -2.79
CA ILE A 120 10.00 -10.81 -4.12
C ILE A 120 9.20 -10.14 -5.24
N ALA A 121 7.87 -10.07 -5.11
CA ALA A 121 7.04 -9.36 -6.08
C ALA A 121 7.37 -7.87 -6.12
N THR A 122 7.55 -7.22 -4.96
CA THR A 122 7.98 -5.83 -4.86
C THR A 122 9.35 -5.61 -5.52
N LEU A 123 10.33 -6.49 -5.30
CA LEU A 123 11.62 -6.46 -5.99
C LEU A 123 11.46 -6.55 -7.52
N SER A 124 10.61 -7.46 -8.00
CA SER A 124 10.32 -7.59 -9.43
C SER A 124 9.69 -6.32 -10.01
N GLU A 125 8.78 -5.67 -9.28
CA GLU A 125 8.14 -4.43 -9.69
C GLU A 125 9.11 -3.23 -9.65
N MET A 126 10.04 -3.20 -8.69
CA MET A 126 11.11 -2.20 -8.64
C MET A 126 12.03 -2.30 -9.86
N LYS A 127 12.42 -3.52 -10.26
CA LYS A 127 13.30 -3.75 -11.41
C LYS A 127 12.61 -3.51 -12.75
N ASN A 128 11.33 -3.86 -12.84
CA ASN A 128 10.53 -3.76 -14.05
C ASN A 128 9.20 -3.04 -13.74
N PRO A 129 9.22 -1.71 -13.54
CA PRO A 129 8.00 -0.99 -13.25
C PRO A 129 7.05 -1.14 -14.44
N LYS A 130 5.83 -1.61 -14.17
CA LYS A 130 4.78 -1.70 -15.19
C LYS A 130 4.57 -0.29 -15.74
N ARG A 131 5.11 -0.01 -16.93
CA ARG A 131 4.80 1.23 -17.64
C ARG A 131 3.31 1.16 -17.94
N ALA A 132 2.53 2.05 -17.32
CA ALA A 132 1.17 2.29 -17.77
C ALA A 132 1.29 2.67 -19.25
N MET A 133 0.93 1.75 -20.16
CA MET A 133 0.69 2.12 -21.53
C MET A 133 -0.53 3.00 -21.48
N PHE A 134 -0.32 4.32 -21.48
CA PHE A 134 -1.36 5.27 -21.83
C PHE A 134 -1.66 5.02 -23.30
N VAL A 135 -2.51 4.03 -23.56
CA VAL A 135 -3.18 3.90 -24.85
C VAL A 135 -4.11 5.11 -24.89
N LYS A 136 -3.57 6.23 -25.39
CA LYS A 136 -4.37 7.36 -25.81
C LYS A 136 -5.38 6.75 -26.77
N GLN A 137 -6.64 6.61 -26.35
CA GLN A 137 -7.72 6.23 -27.25
C GLN A 137 -7.68 7.24 -28.38
N LEU A 138 -7.08 6.83 -29.50
CA LEU A 138 -7.16 7.56 -30.74
C LEU A 138 -8.60 7.36 -31.18
N ASN A 139 -9.45 8.36 -30.92
CA ASN A 139 -10.79 8.41 -31.48
C ASN A 139 -10.66 8.41 -33.01
N GLN A 140 -10.56 7.23 -33.62
CA GLN A 140 -10.65 7.00 -35.07
C GLN A 140 -12.10 7.12 -35.57
N ALA A 141 -13.00 7.76 -34.81
CA ALA A 141 -14.38 7.97 -35.21
C ALA A 141 -14.54 9.07 -36.27
N ASN A 142 -13.57 9.96 -36.46
CA ASN A 142 -13.75 11.16 -37.31
C ASN A 142 -13.35 11.01 -38.79
N GLN A 143 -12.94 9.83 -39.27
CA GLN A 143 -12.56 9.66 -40.69
C GLN A 143 -13.03 8.36 -41.35
N MET A 144 -14.15 7.77 -40.88
CA MET A 144 -14.85 6.76 -41.68
C MET A 144 -15.61 7.45 -42.82
N GLN A 145 -14.92 7.72 -43.94
CA GLN A 145 -15.59 8.07 -45.19
C GLN A 145 -16.25 6.81 -45.76
N VAL A 146 -17.56 6.70 -45.59
CA VAL A 146 -18.38 5.77 -46.38
C VAL A 146 -18.65 6.44 -47.73
N ASN A 147 -17.93 6.05 -48.77
CA ASN A 147 -18.22 6.48 -50.13
C ASN A 147 -19.30 5.56 -50.71
N ASN A 148 -20.58 5.84 -50.41
CA ASN A 148 -21.69 5.18 -51.09
C ASN A 148 -22.20 6.09 -52.21
N SER A 149 -21.46 6.14 -53.31
CA SER A 149 -21.90 6.81 -54.52
C SER A 149 -22.94 5.95 -55.25
N LYS A 150 -24.20 6.41 -55.26
CA LYS A 150 -25.10 6.37 -56.43
C LYS A 150 -26.33 7.25 -56.18
N ASP A 151 -26.35 8.36 -56.91
CA ASP A 151 -27.47 9.19 -57.36
C ASP A 151 -28.85 8.93 -56.77
N SER A 152 -29.45 9.95 -56.16
CA SER A 152 -30.71 10.51 -56.67
C SER A 152 -30.91 11.93 -56.15
N ASP A 153 -31.12 12.86 -57.08
CA ASP A 153 -31.64 14.20 -56.88
C ASP A 153 -32.90 14.21 -55.98
N SER A 154 -32.98 15.16 -55.04
CA SER A 154 -34.08 16.14 -55.05
C SER A 154 -33.85 17.25 -54.00
N GLU A 155 -33.80 18.48 -54.50
CA GLU A 155 -34.45 19.67 -53.94
C GLU A 155 -34.16 20.10 -52.49
N ILE A 156 -33.26 21.07 -52.38
CA ILE A 156 -33.48 22.40 -51.78
C ILE A 156 -34.69 22.48 -50.82
N GLN A 157 -34.45 22.66 -49.51
CA GLN A 157 -35.14 23.69 -48.72
C GLN A 157 -34.55 23.94 -47.31
N LYS A 158 -34.00 25.15 -47.17
CA LYS A 158 -34.25 26.15 -46.11
C LYS A 158 -33.78 25.93 -44.65
N LYS A 159 -33.02 26.96 -44.24
CA LYS A 159 -33.03 27.73 -42.98
C LYS A 159 -31.99 27.38 -41.91
N THR A 160 -31.04 28.32 -41.84
CA THR A 160 -30.23 28.77 -40.70
C THR A 160 -30.96 28.76 -39.35
N SER A 161 -30.32 28.23 -38.31
CA SER A 161 -30.26 28.85 -36.97
C SER A 161 -29.28 28.10 -36.07
N ASN A 162 -28.18 28.74 -35.66
CA ASN A 162 -27.56 28.48 -34.35
C ASN A 162 -28.25 29.43 -33.37
N PRO A 163 -28.60 28.98 -32.15
CA PRO A 163 -27.72 29.16 -30.99
C PRO A 163 -27.53 27.83 -30.22
N ALA A 164 -26.34 27.52 -29.71
CA ALA A 164 -25.74 28.00 -28.45
C ALA A 164 -26.41 27.41 -27.20
N ASN A 165 -25.58 26.70 -26.41
CA ASN A 165 -25.80 26.23 -25.04
C ASN A 165 -26.95 26.92 -24.30
N GLU A 166 -28.01 26.16 -24.03
CA GLU A 166 -28.97 26.52 -22.98
C GLU A 166 -28.67 25.69 -21.73
N LEU A 167 -28.66 26.41 -20.61
CA LEU A 167 -28.42 25.99 -19.25
C LEU A 167 -29.24 24.73 -18.87
N LEU A 168 -28.61 23.83 -18.11
CA LEU A 168 -29.31 22.80 -17.35
C LEU A 168 -30.09 23.47 -16.22
N GLU A 169 -31.37 23.76 -16.46
CA GLU A 169 -32.28 24.13 -15.38
C GLU A 169 -32.54 22.90 -14.50
N GLN A 170 -32.29 23.13 -13.22
CA GLN A 170 -32.44 22.23 -12.10
C GLN A 170 -33.93 22.00 -11.85
N THR A 171 -34.38 20.76 -12.02
CA THR A 171 -35.65 20.30 -11.45
C THR A 171 -35.35 19.12 -10.53
N ASP A 172 -35.33 19.39 -9.23
CA ASP A 172 -35.30 18.39 -8.17
C ASP A 172 -36.60 17.57 -8.21
N GLY A 173 -36.60 16.56 -9.07
CA GLY A 173 -37.66 15.57 -9.22
C GLY A 173 -37.29 14.29 -8.50
N GLU A 174 -37.81 14.17 -7.27
CA GLU A 174 -38.33 12.96 -6.63
C GLU A 174 -37.70 11.60 -7.00
N ARG A 175 -37.05 10.97 -6.02
CA ARG A 175 -36.39 9.66 -6.11
C ARG A 175 -37.32 8.59 -6.71
N LEU A 176 -36.99 8.11 -7.90
CA LEU A 176 -37.53 6.88 -8.48
C LEU A 176 -36.95 5.65 -7.76
N ASP A 177 -37.51 5.30 -6.60
CA ASP A 177 -37.39 3.94 -6.06
C ASP A 177 -38.60 3.12 -6.54
N THR A 178 -38.37 2.24 -7.51
CA THR A 178 -39.41 1.42 -8.15
C THR A 178 -39.29 -0.05 -7.75
N ARG A 179 -39.25 -0.36 -6.45
CA ARG A 179 -39.37 -1.75 -5.98
C ARG A 179 -40.44 -1.94 -4.90
N THR A 180 -41.45 -2.71 -5.31
CA THR A 180 -42.58 -3.23 -4.56
C THR A 180 -42.18 -4.01 -3.31
N THR A 181 -42.86 -3.74 -2.19
CA THR A 181 -42.82 -4.51 -0.94
C THR A 181 -43.26 -5.96 -1.19
N GLY A 182 -42.39 -6.94 -0.92
CA GLY A 182 -42.74 -8.35 -0.97
C GLY A 182 -43.62 -8.76 0.22
N GLU A 183 -44.62 -9.59 -0.04
CA GLU A 183 -45.55 -10.14 0.96
C GLU A 183 -44.84 -11.02 2.00
N THR A 184 -45.30 -10.91 3.24
CA THR A 184 -44.94 -11.76 4.37
C THR A 184 -45.49 -13.17 4.15
N ILE A 185 -44.62 -14.18 4.10
CA ILE A 185 -45.05 -15.59 4.17
C ILE A 185 -45.20 -15.94 5.66
N GLY A 186 -46.41 -16.37 6.03
CA GLY A 186 -46.73 -17.00 7.30
C GLY A 186 -46.91 -18.51 7.14
N ASP A 187 -46.91 -19.16 8.30
CA ASP A 187 -47.10 -20.60 8.62
C ASP A 187 -45.85 -21.48 8.55
N ASP A 188 -45.50 -22.30 9.54
CA ASP A 188 -45.94 -22.44 10.93
C ASP A 188 -44.94 -23.35 11.68
N ASP A 189 -44.95 -23.24 13.00
CA ASP A 189 -44.68 -24.26 14.03
C ASP A 189 -43.44 -25.17 14.01
N ALA A 190 -42.47 -24.85 14.88
CA ALA A 190 -41.87 -25.80 15.83
C ALA A 190 -41.05 -25.05 16.90
N VAL A 191 -41.74 -24.49 17.88
CA VAL A 191 -41.14 -24.05 19.15
C VAL A 191 -40.50 -25.25 19.87
N LYS A 192 -39.18 -25.18 20.10
CA LYS A 192 -38.58 -25.86 21.26
C LYS A 192 -37.51 -24.98 21.88
N ALA A 193 -37.88 -24.36 22.99
CA ALA A 193 -36.99 -23.67 23.90
C ALA A 193 -35.98 -24.64 24.51
N VAL A 194 -34.68 -24.35 24.43
CA VAL A 194 -33.68 -24.76 25.43
C VAL A 194 -32.55 -23.72 25.50
N ALA A 195 -32.74 -22.69 26.34
CA ALA A 195 -31.70 -22.21 27.24
C ALA A 195 -32.15 -22.71 28.63
N GLU A 196 -31.35 -23.09 29.63
CA GLU A 196 -29.99 -22.73 30.04
C GLU A 196 -29.60 -23.79 31.09
N ILE A 197 -28.45 -24.49 30.98
CA ILE A 197 -27.91 -25.27 32.12
C ILE A 197 -26.82 -24.41 32.76
N ASN A 198 -27.21 -23.76 33.84
CA ASN A 198 -26.32 -22.96 34.67
C ASN A 198 -25.45 -23.89 35.54
N ARG A 199 -24.16 -23.57 35.61
CA ARG A 199 -23.17 -24.18 36.51
C ARG A 199 -23.45 -23.74 37.95
N ALA A 200 -23.50 -24.70 38.85
CA ALA A 200 -23.07 -24.57 40.24
C ALA A 200 -22.42 -25.89 40.66
#